data_AF-A0A3B4XRI6-F1
#
_entry.id   AF-A0A3B4XRI6-F1
#
_cell.length_a   1.000
_cell.length_b   1.000
_cell.length_c   1.000
_cell.angle_alpha   90.00
_cell.angle_beta   90.00
_cell.angle_gamma   90.00
#
_symmetry.space_group_name_H-M   'P 1'
#
loop_
_entity.id
_entity.type
_entity.pdbx_description
1 polymer ?
#
loop_
_entity_poly.entity_id
_entity_poly.type
_entity_poly.pdbx_seq_one_letter_code
_entity_poly.pdbx_strand_id
1 'polypeptide(L)'
;MLLLTIKKKKKGHQLTILQHYSLIAVKFDQTLLCSLSEENMERNIPSLLLFHFVFFVLLTPPCAATSGLNISKVVHISRHENWWVAQAYCRKYHSDLVTIRNAQDNNKTSIFKGWIGLSKWSDGVWKWSSRGEISRFFSWDSGEPDQGERCAIKYSRSIKWRSRYCSHTQPFLCMDERLILVQERKTWEEALQHCRRLKRTGSTGTKYLYDLVSLPEAKSRLLYGETT
;
A
#
# COMPACT_ATOMS: atom_id res chain seq x y z
N MET A 1 29.85 -3.98 -29.85
CA MET A 1 28.56 -4.24 -30.52
C MET A 1 28.50 -5.72 -30.82
N LEU A 2 27.74 -6.50 -30.05
CA LEU A 2 27.30 -7.80 -30.51
C LEU A 2 25.80 -7.89 -30.27
N LEU A 3 25.09 -7.96 -31.38
CA LEU A 3 23.70 -8.35 -31.50
C LEU A 3 23.51 -9.79 -31.03
N LEU A 4 22.42 -10.05 -30.31
CA LEU A 4 21.91 -11.39 -30.07
C LEU A 4 21.01 -11.80 -31.23
N THR A 5 21.41 -12.82 -31.98
CA THR A 5 20.55 -13.50 -32.96
C THR A 5 20.16 -14.86 -32.40
N ILE A 6 18.86 -15.07 -32.19
CA ILE A 6 18.26 -16.36 -31.83
C ILE A 6 18.49 -17.36 -32.97
N LYS A 7 19.01 -18.56 -32.69
CA LYS A 7 18.85 -19.71 -33.61
C LYS A 7 18.51 -21.02 -32.88
N LYS A 8 17.56 -21.72 -33.52
CA LYS A 8 16.99 -23.05 -33.21
C LYS A 8 18.06 -24.13 -32.96
N LYS A 9 17.74 -25.02 -32.00
CA LYS A 9 18.29 -26.35 -31.65
C LYS A 9 19.23 -27.03 -32.70
N LYS A 10 20.45 -27.44 -32.28
CA LYS A 10 20.83 -28.85 -31.96
C LYS A 10 22.31 -28.99 -31.52
N LYS A 11 22.52 -29.89 -30.55
CA LYS A 11 23.75 -30.60 -30.10
C LYS A 11 24.86 -29.81 -29.38
N GLY A 12 25.02 -30.13 -28.09
CA GLY A 12 26.30 -30.59 -27.53
C GLY A 12 27.10 -29.59 -26.68
N HIS A 13 27.10 -29.85 -25.37
CA HIS A 13 28.11 -29.51 -24.36
C HIS A 13 28.33 -28.03 -23.95
N GLN A 14 27.61 -27.68 -22.88
CA GLN A 14 28.13 -27.29 -21.56
C GLN A 14 29.20 -26.19 -21.49
N LEU A 15 28.79 -25.00 -21.03
CA LEU A 15 29.63 -24.14 -20.18
C LEU A 15 28.79 -23.44 -19.12
N THR A 16 28.95 -23.92 -17.88
CA THR A 16 28.60 -23.32 -16.60
C THR A 16 29.56 -22.14 -16.37
N ILE A 17 29.16 -20.95 -15.91
CA ILE A 17 29.06 -20.59 -14.49
C ILE A 17 28.44 -19.17 -14.33
N LEU A 18 27.39 -19.12 -13.51
CA LEU A 18 26.98 -18.12 -12.50
C LEU A 18 26.94 -16.61 -12.85
N GLN A 19 25.73 -16.13 -13.13
CA GLN A 19 24.97 -15.27 -12.22
C GLN A 19 23.51 -15.26 -12.68
N HIS A 20 22.69 -16.07 -12.02
CA HIS A 20 21.25 -16.15 -12.22
C HIS A 20 20.58 -14.86 -11.70
N TYR A 21 20.51 -13.81 -12.53
CA TYR A 21 19.34 -12.95 -12.50
C TYR A 21 18.33 -13.58 -13.46
N SER A 22 17.70 -14.63 -12.97
CA SER A 22 16.46 -15.10 -13.56
C SER A 22 15.49 -13.92 -13.51
N LEU A 23 15.18 -13.33 -14.67
CA LEU A 23 13.91 -12.64 -14.89
C LEU A 23 12.83 -13.70 -14.72
N ILE A 24 12.52 -14.02 -13.46
CA ILE A 24 11.33 -14.79 -13.14
C ILE A 24 10.20 -13.80 -13.31
N ALA A 25 9.67 -13.74 -14.54
CA ALA A 25 8.29 -13.40 -14.72
C ALA A 25 7.49 -14.45 -13.95
N VAL A 26 7.25 -14.17 -12.66
CA VAL A 26 6.35 -14.98 -11.84
C VAL A 26 4.95 -14.75 -12.41
N LYS A 27 4.61 -15.57 -13.39
CA LYS A 27 3.25 -15.75 -13.87
C LYS A 27 2.53 -16.55 -12.78
N PHE A 28 2.00 -15.86 -11.76
CA PHE A 28 1.05 -16.43 -10.83
C PHE A 28 -0.10 -15.42 -10.62
N ASP A 29 -1.29 -15.88 -11.00
CA ASP A 29 -2.62 -15.26 -10.94
C ASP A 29 -2.76 -13.73 -11.04
N GLN A 30 -3.03 -13.28 -12.28
CA GLN A 30 -4.00 -12.25 -12.69
C GLN A 30 -4.14 -10.94 -11.90
N THR A 31 -3.17 -10.56 -11.08
CA THR A 31 -3.31 -9.43 -10.16
C THR A 31 -2.13 -8.48 -10.29
N LEU A 32 -2.41 -7.24 -10.67
CA LEU A 32 -1.41 -6.21 -10.89
C LEU A 32 -1.33 -5.30 -9.67
N LEU A 33 -0.12 -4.99 -9.22
CA LEU A 33 0.11 -4.03 -8.16
C LEU A 33 0.82 -2.81 -8.76
N CYS A 34 0.24 -1.63 -8.63
CA CYS A 34 0.89 -0.38 -9.05
C CYS A 34 1.32 0.41 -7.81
N SER A 35 2.57 0.88 -7.75
CA SER A 35 3.08 1.76 -6.68
C SER A 35 3.15 3.21 -7.11
N LEU A 36 2.83 4.11 -6.19
CA LEU A 36 3.14 5.53 -6.31
C LEU A 36 4.66 5.73 -6.34
N SER A 37 5.18 6.39 -7.38
CA SER A 37 6.52 6.96 -7.41
C SER A 37 6.42 8.50 -7.34
N GLU A 38 7.29 9.12 -6.55
CA GLU A 38 7.49 10.58 -6.58
C GLU A 38 8.34 10.92 -7.81
N GLU A 39 8.01 12.00 -8.54
CA GLU A 39 8.80 12.44 -9.69
C GLU A 39 10.22 12.88 -9.23
N ASN A 40 11.24 12.13 -9.69
CA ASN A 40 12.67 12.42 -9.71
C ASN A 40 13.47 12.47 -8.38
N MET A 41 14.17 11.38 -8.08
CA MET A 41 15.46 11.42 -7.38
C MET A 41 16.48 10.43 -7.98
N GLU A 42 16.62 10.36 -9.31
CA GLU A 42 17.65 9.51 -9.95
C GLU A 42 18.33 10.14 -11.18
N ARG A 43 18.36 11.46 -11.34
CA ARG A 43 19.02 12.08 -12.52
C ARG A 43 20.12 13.09 -12.20
N ASN A 44 20.98 12.82 -11.21
CA ASN A 44 22.33 13.40 -11.15
C ASN A 44 23.19 12.77 -10.03
N ILE A 45 23.73 11.58 -10.26
CA ILE A 45 24.84 11.04 -9.46
C ILE A 45 26.09 11.08 -10.37
N PRO A 46 27.04 12.00 -10.14
CA PRO A 46 28.33 12.03 -10.84
C PRO A 46 29.02 10.66 -10.81
N SER A 47 29.66 10.25 -11.90
CA SER A 47 30.24 8.90 -12.09
C SER A 47 31.21 8.45 -10.98
N LEU A 48 31.78 9.40 -10.22
CA LEU A 48 32.65 9.13 -9.07
C LEU A 48 31.91 8.52 -7.87
N LEU A 49 30.63 8.85 -7.68
CA LEU A 49 29.80 8.35 -6.57
C LEU A 49 29.30 6.92 -6.82
N LEU A 50 29.18 6.48 -8.08
CA LEU A 50 28.88 5.10 -8.45
C LEU A 50 29.98 4.12 -7.99
N PHE A 51 31.25 4.52 -8.06
CA PHE A 51 32.37 3.70 -7.61
C PHE A 51 32.42 3.53 -6.09
N HIS A 52 32.13 4.60 -5.33
CA HIS A 52 32.01 4.52 -3.88
C HIS A 52 30.79 3.69 -3.44
N PHE A 53 29.67 3.79 -4.17
CA PHE A 53 28.45 3.03 -3.89
C PHE A 53 28.65 1.53 -4.08
N VAL A 54 29.36 1.11 -5.14
CA VAL A 54 29.70 -0.30 -5.39
C VAL A 54 30.65 -0.86 -4.32
N PHE A 55 31.61 -0.06 -3.85
CA PHE A 55 32.56 -0.48 -2.82
C PHE A 55 31.91 -0.62 -1.44
N PHE A 56 30.94 0.24 -1.12
CA PHE A 56 30.17 0.16 0.13
C PHE A 56 29.23 -1.06 0.15
N VAL A 57 28.64 -1.45 -0.98
CA VAL A 57 27.76 -2.63 -1.09
C VAL A 57 28.50 -3.95 -0.87
N LEU A 58 29.80 -4.02 -1.17
CA LEU A 58 30.62 -5.22 -0.98
C LEU A 58 31.15 -5.39 0.46
N LEU A 59 31.18 -4.31 1.25
CA LEU A 59 31.73 -4.31 2.62
C LEU A 59 30.66 -4.25 3.71
N THR A 60 29.40 -3.97 3.39
CA THR A 60 28.31 -4.21 4.34
C THR A 60 28.08 -5.72 4.44
N PRO A 61 28.14 -6.36 5.63
CA PRO A 61 27.49 -7.65 5.81
C PRO A 61 26.04 -7.50 5.33
N PRO A 62 25.38 -8.55 4.78
CA PRO A 62 24.00 -8.48 4.30
C PRO A 62 23.06 -8.11 5.45
N CYS A 63 23.02 -6.83 5.76
CA CYS A 63 22.32 -6.25 6.87
C CYS A 63 20.93 -6.01 6.35
N ALA A 64 20.06 -6.98 6.61
CA ALA A 64 18.70 -6.75 7.08
C ALA A 64 18.02 -5.48 6.53
N ALA A 65 17.91 -5.35 5.21
CA ALA A 65 16.97 -4.40 4.63
C ALA A 65 15.58 -5.04 4.58
N THR A 66 15.04 -5.45 5.73
CA THR A 66 13.59 -5.60 5.89
C THR A 66 13.00 -4.26 6.32
N SER A 67 13.28 -3.20 5.55
CA SER A 67 12.33 -2.10 5.48
C SER A 67 11.05 -2.69 4.91
N GLY A 68 10.10 -2.97 5.80
CA GLY A 68 8.75 -3.35 5.42
C GLY A 68 8.25 -2.33 4.40
N LEU A 69 7.68 -2.82 3.30
CA LEU A 69 7.09 -1.95 2.30
C LEU A 69 6.03 -1.10 3.03
N ASN A 70 6.21 0.22 3.10
CA ASN A 70 5.23 1.07 3.77
C ASN A 70 4.08 1.34 2.80
N ILE A 71 3.09 0.45 2.82
CA ILE A 71 2.02 0.36 1.82
C ILE A 71 1.00 1.51 1.97
N SER A 72 0.92 2.15 3.14
CA SER A 72 -0.03 3.23 3.41
C SER A 72 0.53 4.28 4.37
N LYS A 73 0.23 5.56 4.11
CA LYS A 73 0.53 6.68 5.01
C LYS A 73 -0.76 7.17 5.66
N VAL A 74 -0.73 7.44 6.97
CA VAL A 74 -1.86 8.03 7.70
C VAL A 74 -1.71 9.55 7.74
N VAL A 75 -2.80 10.26 7.48
CA VAL A 75 -2.87 11.73 7.51
C VAL A 75 -3.99 12.15 8.45
N HIS A 76 -3.67 12.88 9.51
CA HIS A 76 -4.65 13.41 10.45
C HIS A 76 -5.15 14.77 9.99
N ILE A 77 -6.48 14.92 9.89
CA ILE A 77 -7.15 16.15 9.50
C ILE A 77 -7.88 16.71 10.72
N SER A 78 -7.45 17.89 11.18
CA SER A 78 -7.98 18.53 12.39
C SER A 78 -9.38 19.17 12.22
N ARG A 79 -9.91 19.23 10.99
CA ARG A 79 -11.25 19.75 10.71
C ARG A 79 -12.31 18.83 11.31
N HIS A 80 -13.35 19.40 11.89
CA HIS A 80 -14.42 18.62 12.48
C HIS A 80 -15.55 18.44 11.47
N GLU A 81 -15.78 17.20 11.07
CA GLU A 81 -16.80 16.85 10.08
C GLU A 81 -17.56 15.63 10.55
N ASN A 82 -18.78 15.45 10.04
CA ASN A 82 -19.48 14.19 10.19
C ASN A 82 -18.79 13.07 9.38
N TRP A 83 -19.10 11.82 9.68
CA TRP A 83 -18.35 10.69 9.11
C TRP A 83 -18.42 10.65 7.57
N TRP A 84 -19.57 10.97 6.99
CA TRP A 84 -19.75 10.96 5.53
C TRP A 84 -18.97 12.08 4.85
N VAL A 85 -18.98 13.29 5.42
CA VAL A 85 -18.23 14.42 4.89
C VAL A 85 -16.72 14.18 5.04
N ALA A 86 -16.29 13.63 6.17
CA ALA A 86 -14.90 13.21 6.39
C ALA A 86 -14.45 12.16 5.37
N GLN A 87 -15.28 11.14 5.10
CA GLN A 87 -15.02 10.14 4.07
C GLN A 87 -14.89 10.76 2.68
N ALA A 88 -15.85 11.61 2.30
CA ALA A 88 -15.83 12.30 1.02
C ALA A 88 -14.58 13.17 0.86
N TYR A 89 -14.16 13.86 1.93
CA TYR A 89 -12.92 14.62 1.95
C TYR A 89 -11.71 13.71 1.71
N CYS A 90 -11.60 12.60 2.44
CA CYS A 90 -10.48 11.68 2.25
C CYS A 90 -10.47 11.06 0.86
N ARG A 91 -11.62 10.71 0.27
CA ARG A 91 -11.68 10.21 -1.12
C ARG A 91 -11.32 11.26 -2.17
N LYS A 92 -11.55 12.54 -1.86
CA LYS A 92 -11.22 13.66 -2.76
C LYS A 92 -9.73 13.98 -2.77
N TYR A 93 -9.07 13.94 -1.60
CA TYR A 93 -7.69 14.43 -1.44
C TYR A 93 -6.66 13.36 -1.05
N HIS A 94 -7.13 12.17 -0.68
CA HIS A 94 -6.37 11.01 -0.23
C HIS A 94 -6.96 9.74 -0.88
N SER A 95 -6.79 8.56 -0.28
CA SER A 95 -7.47 7.33 -0.75
C SER A 95 -8.84 7.15 -0.12
N ASP A 96 -8.91 7.09 1.22
CA ASP A 96 -10.15 6.98 2.00
C ASP A 96 -9.85 7.32 3.48
N LEU A 97 -10.84 7.24 4.37
CA LEU A 97 -10.60 7.14 5.80
C LEU A 97 -9.72 5.93 6.11
N VAL A 98 -8.94 6.03 7.18
CA VAL A 98 -7.95 5.01 7.52
C VAL A 98 -8.59 3.65 7.78
N THR A 99 -8.02 2.63 7.14
CA THR A 99 -8.34 1.22 7.36
C THR A 99 -7.32 0.61 8.32
N ILE A 100 -7.78 -0.11 9.35
CA ILE A 100 -6.89 -0.72 10.36
C ILE A 100 -7.09 -2.23 10.36
N ARG A 101 -6.16 -2.97 9.73
CA ARG A 101 -6.35 -4.41 9.47
C ARG A 101 -5.87 -5.31 10.61
N ASN A 102 -4.96 -4.82 11.44
CA ASN A 102 -4.32 -5.59 12.50
C ASN A 102 -3.77 -4.67 13.60
N ALA A 103 -3.20 -5.29 14.64
CA ALA A 103 -2.62 -4.58 15.78
C ALA A 103 -1.45 -3.65 15.37
N GLN A 104 -0.64 -4.03 14.38
CA GLN A 104 0.48 -3.21 13.91
C GLN A 104 -0.01 -1.90 13.27
N ASP A 105 -1.04 -1.97 12.42
CA ASP A 105 -1.67 -0.79 11.83
C ASP A 105 -2.36 0.07 12.89
N ASN A 106 -2.98 -0.56 13.89
CA ASN A 106 -3.62 0.17 14.98
C ASN A 106 -2.61 0.92 15.85
N ASN A 107 -1.43 0.34 16.06
CA ASN A 107 -0.35 0.98 16.80
C ASN A 107 0.18 2.23 16.07
N LYS A 108 0.31 2.18 14.73
CA LYS A 108 0.70 3.33 13.89
C LYS A 108 -0.28 4.51 14.00
N THR A 109 -1.55 4.24 14.33
CA THR A 109 -2.59 5.26 14.48
C THR A 109 -2.86 5.67 15.94
N SER A 110 -2.13 5.10 16.91
CA SER A 110 -2.40 5.27 18.35
C SER A 110 -2.27 6.71 18.84
N ILE A 111 -1.46 7.53 18.17
CA ILE A 111 -1.22 8.93 18.54
C ILE A 111 -2.30 9.90 18.04
N PHE A 112 -3.23 9.42 17.22
CA PHE A 112 -4.26 10.24 16.57
C PHE A 112 -5.64 10.00 17.19
N LYS A 113 -6.53 10.98 17.01
CA LYS A 113 -7.94 10.92 17.41
C LYS A 113 -8.83 11.27 16.24
N GLY A 114 -10.06 10.75 16.22
CA GLY A 114 -11.05 11.08 15.19
C GLY A 114 -11.66 9.88 14.47
N TRP A 115 -12.45 10.17 13.44
CA TRP A 115 -13.07 9.16 12.58
C TRP A 115 -12.03 8.25 11.92
N ILE A 116 -12.34 6.96 11.92
CA ILE A 116 -11.67 5.94 11.11
C ILE A 116 -12.67 5.37 10.10
N GLY A 117 -12.20 4.61 9.12
CA GLY A 117 -13.03 4.12 8.01
C GLY A 117 -14.03 3.03 8.38
N LEU A 118 -14.10 2.62 9.64
CA LEU A 118 -14.96 1.53 10.10
C LEU A 118 -16.38 2.04 10.36
N SER A 119 -17.37 1.45 9.67
CA SER A 119 -18.78 1.77 9.84
C SER A 119 -19.66 0.52 9.77
N LYS A 120 -20.82 0.54 10.43
CA LYS A 120 -21.82 -0.51 10.42
C LYS A 120 -22.77 -0.28 9.25
N TRP A 121 -22.82 -1.20 8.30
CA TRP A 121 -23.63 -1.10 7.08
C TRP A 121 -25.05 -1.64 7.30
N SER A 122 -25.96 -1.43 6.35
CA SER A 122 -27.39 -1.76 6.47
C SER A 122 -27.66 -3.22 6.85
N ASP A 123 -26.77 -4.14 6.49
CA ASP A 123 -26.76 -5.55 6.87
C ASP A 123 -26.34 -5.82 8.33
N GLY A 124 -26.04 -4.77 9.09
CA GLY A 124 -25.60 -4.87 10.48
C GLY A 124 -24.12 -5.23 10.64
N VAL A 125 -23.34 -5.32 9.56
CA VAL A 125 -21.94 -5.74 9.59
C VAL A 125 -21.01 -4.54 9.60
N TRP A 126 -19.93 -4.62 10.39
CA TRP A 126 -18.87 -3.61 10.40
C TRP A 126 -17.93 -3.81 9.21
N LYS A 127 -17.84 -2.80 8.35
CA LYS A 127 -17.03 -2.82 7.13
C LYS A 127 -16.17 -1.57 7.03
N TRP A 128 -15.03 -1.71 6.35
CA TRP A 128 -14.13 -0.62 6.06
C TRP A 128 -14.60 0.16 4.83
N SER A 129 -14.51 1.49 4.91
CA SER A 129 -14.98 2.40 3.86
C SER A 129 -14.18 2.30 2.56
N SER A 130 -12.92 1.90 2.63
CA SER A 130 -11.98 1.88 1.52
C SER A 130 -12.39 0.89 0.42
N ARG A 131 -12.56 -0.40 0.75
CA ARG A 131 -12.95 -1.45 -0.21
C ARG A 131 -14.24 -2.18 0.17
N GLY A 132 -14.92 -1.75 1.23
CA GLY A 132 -16.12 -2.42 1.72
C GLY A 132 -15.83 -3.76 2.37
N GLU A 133 -14.57 -4.04 2.72
CA GLU A 133 -14.19 -5.32 3.32
C GLU A 133 -14.76 -5.45 4.74
N ILE A 134 -15.27 -6.64 5.07
CA ILE A 134 -15.73 -6.97 6.42
C ILE A 134 -14.52 -6.92 7.36
N SER A 135 -14.66 -6.22 8.49
CA SER A 135 -13.55 -6.15 9.44
C SER A 135 -13.35 -7.49 10.15
N ARG A 136 -12.11 -7.97 10.17
CA ARG A 136 -11.67 -9.15 10.94
C ARG A 136 -10.91 -8.78 12.21
N PHE A 137 -10.67 -7.50 12.43
CA PHE A 137 -9.93 -6.99 13.58
C PHE A 137 -10.72 -5.87 14.23
N PHE A 138 -10.84 -5.94 15.56
CA PHE A 138 -11.51 -4.93 16.35
C PHE A 138 -10.68 -4.56 17.56
N SER A 139 -10.65 -3.28 17.89
CA SER A 139 -10.00 -2.78 19.11
C SER A 139 -10.97 -1.92 19.92
N TRP A 140 -12.22 -2.37 20.05
CA TRP A 140 -13.22 -1.68 20.84
C TRP A 140 -12.75 -1.46 22.28
N ASP A 141 -13.12 -0.30 22.82
CA ASP A 141 -13.02 0.02 24.23
C ASP A 141 -14.03 -0.81 25.04
N SER A 142 -13.89 -0.83 26.36
CA SER A 142 -14.84 -1.54 27.21
C SER A 142 -16.26 -0.95 27.06
N GLY A 143 -17.26 -1.81 26.83
CA GLY A 143 -18.65 -1.41 26.64
C GLY A 143 -19.02 -0.95 25.22
N GLU A 144 -18.12 -1.08 24.25
CA GLU A 144 -18.33 -0.67 22.86
C GLU A 144 -18.42 -1.90 21.92
N PRO A 145 -19.12 -1.80 20.78
CA PRO A 145 -19.88 -0.65 20.30
C PRO A 145 -21.24 -0.50 21.00
N ASP A 146 -21.69 0.75 21.13
CA ASP A 146 -23.01 1.12 21.65
C ASP A 146 -24.15 0.81 20.65
N GLN A 147 -25.36 0.59 21.17
CA GLN A 147 -26.52 0.26 20.35
C GLN A 147 -27.04 1.49 19.59
N GLY A 148 -26.99 1.43 18.27
CA GLY A 148 -27.50 2.49 17.38
C GLY A 148 -26.41 3.42 16.87
N GLU A 149 -25.22 3.38 17.47
CA GLU A 149 -24.02 4.01 16.93
C GLU A 149 -23.39 3.14 15.83
N ARG A 150 -22.97 3.79 14.74
CA ARG A 150 -22.66 3.08 13.48
C ARG A 150 -21.34 3.48 12.84
N CYS A 151 -20.63 4.45 13.41
CA CYS A 151 -19.34 4.89 12.89
C CYS A 151 -18.29 4.81 13.99
N ALA A 152 -17.06 4.38 13.66
CA ALA A 152 -16.02 4.19 14.68
C ALA A 152 -15.07 5.39 14.76
N ILE A 153 -14.60 5.68 15.97
CA ILE A 153 -13.58 6.71 16.25
C ILE A 153 -12.43 6.15 17.08
N LYS A 154 -11.27 6.78 16.96
CA LYS A 154 -10.26 6.81 18.02
C LYS A 154 -10.57 7.98 18.96
N TYR A 155 -11.20 7.68 20.10
CA TYR A 155 -11.66 8.70 21.05
C TYR A 155 -10.50 9.39 21.80
N SER A 156 -9.44 8.65 22.09
CA SER A 156 -8.23 9.13 22.76
C SER A 156 -6.98 8.71 21.99
N ARG A 157 -5.81 9.23 22.38
CA ARG A 157 -4.52 8.77 21.83
C ARG A 157 -4.20 7.40 22.41
N SER A 158 -4.89 6.38 21.91
CA SER A 158 -4.75 4.99 22.33
C SER A 158 -5.01 4.03 21.17
N ILE A 159 -4.83 2.75 21.41
CA ILE A 159 -5.23 1.72 20.44
C ILE A 159 -6.75 1.46 20.46
N LYS A 160 -7.50 2.00 21.42
CA LYS A 160 -8.92 1.68 21.62
C LYS A 160 -9.84 2.53 20.77
N TRP A 161 -10.94 1.93 20.32
CA TRP A 161 -11.95 2.54 19.47
C TRP A 161 -13.29 2.62 20.20
N ARG A 162 -14.11 3.60 19.82
CA ARG A 162 -15.50 3.72 20.28
C ARG A 162 -16.41 3.83 19.06
N SER A 163 -17.64 3.35 19.13
CA SER A 163 -18.65 3.76 18.16
C SER A 163 -19.12 5.18 18.47
N ARG A 164 -19.71 5.86 17.49
CA ARG A 164 -20.46 7.11 17.61
C ARG A 164 -21.56 7.18 16.56
N TYR A 165 -22.56 8.02 16.80
CA TYR A 165 -23.47 8.45 15.75
C TYR A 165 -22.69 9.11 14.62
N CYS A 166 -22.90 8.65 13.39
CA CYS A 166 -22.17 9.13 12.21
C CYS A 166 -22.37 10.64 11.93
N SER A 167 -23.43 11.23 12.48
CA SER A 167 -23.76 12.66 12.40
C SER A 167 -22.90 13.54 13.29
N HIS A 168 -22.23 12.99 14.30
CA HIS A 168 -21.35 13.77 15.17
C HIS A 168 -20.19 14.36 14.37
N THR A 169 -19.73 15.55 14.72
CA THR A 169 -18.57 16.17 14.09
C THR A 169 -17.31 15.83 14.85
N GLN A 170 -16.30 15.26 14.19
CA GLN A 170 -15.01 14.88 14.79
C GLN A 170 -13.86 15.20 13.83
N PRO A 171 -12.62 15.35 14.33
CA PRO A 171 -11.44 15.23 13.46
C PRO A 171 -11.43 13.85 12.80
N PHE A 172 -10.60 13.64 11.79
CA PHE A 172 -10.60 12.39 11.05
C PHE A 172 -9.24 12.01 10.48
N LEU A 173 -9.05 10.72 10.27
CA LEU A 173 -7.81 10.15 9.77
C LEU A 173 -8.03 9.64 8.35
N CYS A 174 -7.33 10.23 7.39
CA CYS A 174 -7.25 9.70 6.04
C CYS A 174 -6.07 8.73 5.91
N MET A 175 -6.12 7.87 4.90
CA MET A 175 -4.97 7.10 4.43
C MET A 175 -4.65 7.42 2.97
N ASP A 176 -3.37 7.45 2.65
CA ASP A 176 -2.85 7.44 1.29
C ASP A 176 -2.32 6.03 0.99
N GLU A 177 -3.07 5.24 0.20
CA GLU A 177 -2.59 3.97 -0.34
C GLU A 177 -1.51 4.25 -1.37
N ARG A 178 -0.28 3.83 -1.07
CA ARG A 178 0.85 3.91 -2.00
C ARG A 178 0.84 2.79 -3.01
N LEU A 179 0.09 1.72 -2.74
CA LEU A 179 -0.10 0.59 -3.65
C LEU A 179 -1.58 0.42 -3.95
N ILE A 180 -1.90 0.37 -5.24
CA ILE A 180 -3.24 0.02 -5.71
C ILE A 180 -3.20 -1.38 -6.33
N LEU A 181 -4.21 -2.17 -6.00
CA LEU A 181 -4.41 -3.49 -6.58
C LEU A 181 -5.35 -3.33 -7.78
N VAL A 182 -4.90 -3.71 -8.97
CA VAL A 182 -5.70 -3.72 -10.18
C VAL A 182 -5.99 -5.17 -10.55
N GLN A 183 -7.25 -5.58 -10.38
CA GLN A 183 -7.74 -6.92 -10.69
C GLN A 183 -8.21 -7.00 -12.15
N GLU A 184 -7.29 -6.80 -13.09
CA GLU A 184 -7.56 -6.90 -14.52
C GLU A 184 -6.57 -7.86 -15.18
N ARG A 185 -7.08 -8.73 -16.05
CA ARG A 185 -6.23 -9.58 -16.90
C ARG A 185 -5.56 -8.71 -17.97
N LYS A 186 -4.22 -8.64 -17.92
CA LYS A 186 -3.37 -7.93 -18.88
C LYS A 186 -2.07 -8.66 -19.11
N THR A 187 -1.44 -8.46 -20.25
CA THR A 187 -0.03 -8.82 -20.44
C THR A 187 0.87 -7.93 -19.58
N TRP A 188 2.16 -8.27 -19.48
CA TRP A 188 3.12 -7.47 -18.70
C TRP A 188 3.22 -6.03 -19.26
N GLU A 189 3.31 -5.88 -20.58
CA GLU A 189 3.40 -4.58 -21.25
C GLU A 189 2.13 -3.76 -21.05
N GLU A 190 0.97 -4.39 -21.19
CA GLU A 190 -0.34 -3.76 -20.98
C GLU A 190 -0.52 -3.31 -19.52
N ALA A 191 -0.08 -4.13 -18.57
CA ALA A 191 -0.10 -3.82 -17.15
C ALA A 191 0.79 -2.63 -16.79
N LEU A 192 2.02 -2.63 -17.30
CA LEU A 192 2.97 -1.53 -17.11
C LEU A 192 2.40 -0.22 -17.64
N GLN A 193 1.90 -0.23 -18.88
CA GLN A 193 1.28 0.94 -19.48
C GLN A 193 0.02 1.36 -18.74
N HIS A 194 -0.76 0.41 -18.22
CA HIS A 194 -1.94 0.70 -17.41
C HIS A 194 -1.56 1.44 -16.13
N CYS A 195 -0.63 0.91 -15.33
CA CYS A 195 -0.16 1.58 -14.11
C CYS A 195 0.33 3.01 -14.43
N ARG A 196 1.17 3.18 -15.45
CA ARG A 196 1.73 4.49 -15.85
C ARG A 196 0.71 5.52 -16.32
N ARG A 197 -0.47 5.07 -16.77
CA ARG A 197 -1.57 5.96 -17.16
C ARG A 197 -2.39 6.45 -15.96
N LEU A 198 -2.32 5.76 -14.81
CA LEU A 198 -3.02 6.17 -13.60
C LEU A 198 -2.37 7.43 -13.01
N LYS A 199 -3.20 8.38 -12.62
CA LYS A 199 -2.80 9.66 -12.03
C LYS A 199 -3.57 9.87 -10.75
N ARG A 200 -2.89 10.35 -9.71
CA ARG A 200 -3.53 10.79 -8.46
C ARG A 200 -3.07 12.19 -8.11
N THR A 201 -3.99 13.04 -7.68
CA THR A 201 -3.67 14.38 -7.17
C THR A 201 -3.77 14.34 -5.65
N GLY A 202 -2.68 14.63 -4.94
CA GLY A 202 -2.66 14.73 -3.49
C GLY A 202 -3.25 16.04 -2.96
N SER A 203 -3.40 16.14 -1.63
CA SER A 203 -3.98 17.31 -0.98
C SER A 203 -3.23 18.63 -1.21
N THR A 204 -1.94 18.56 -1.54
CA THR A 204 -1.07 19.71 -1.87
C THR A 204 -1.08 20.06 -3.36
N GLY A 205 -1.92 19.40 -4.17
CA GLY A 205 -1.87 19.51 -5.64
C GLY A 205 -0.73 18.70 -6.27
N THR A 206 0.07 17.99 -5.46
CA THR A 206 1.14 17.11 -5.95
C THR A 206 0.55 15.99 -6.79
N LYS A 207 0.99 15.89 -8.04
CA LYS A 207 0.58 14.82 -8.95
C LYS A 207 1.49 13.63 -8.73
N TYR A 208 0.89 12.48 -8.42
CA TYR A 208 1.62 11.23 -8.33
C TYR A 208 1.38 10.38 -9.57
N LEU A 209 2.44 9.71 -10.01
CA LEU A 209 2.43 8.70 -11.06
C LEU A 209 2.51 7.32 -10.41
N TYR A 210 1.81 6.37 -11.00
CA TYR A 210 1.94 4.97 -10.63
C TYR A 210 2.89 4.27 -11.60
N ASP A 211 3.68 3.33 -11.09
CA ASP A 211 4.41 2.36 -11.92
C ASP A 211 4.15 0.93 -11.41
N LEU A 212 4.46 -0.07 -12.23
CA LEU A 212 4.28 -1.47 -11.87
C LEU A 212 5.25 -1.88 -10.76
N VAL A 213 4.76 -2.56 -9.72
CA VAL A 213 5.62 -2.99 -8.60
C VAL A 213 6.33 -4.29 -8.94
N SER A 214 7.64 -4.30 -8.73
CA SER A 214 8.41 -5.55 -8.58
C SER A 214 8.47 -5.92 -7.09
N LEU A 215 7.76 -6.98 -6.70
CA LEU A 215 7.83 -7.52 -5.34
C LEU A 215 8.78 -8.72 -5.30
N PRO A 216 9.72 -8.77 -4.35
CA PRO A 216 10.42 -10.02 -4.04
C PRO A 216 9.41 -11.11 -3.62
N GLU A 217 9.63 -12.35 -4.04
CA GLU A 217 8.71 -13.50 -3.84
C GLU A 217 8.28 -13.70 -2.38
N ALA A 218 9.10 -13.33 -1.39
CA ALA A 218 8.75 -13.42 0.03
C ALA A 218 7.70 -12.39 0.49
N LYS A 219 7.54 -11.26 -0.22
CA LYS A 219 6.61 -10.18 0.13
C LYS A 219 5.25 -10.30 -0.58
N SER A 220 5.16 -11.05 -1.68
CA SER A 220 3.89 -11.30 -2.36
C SER A 220 2.92 -12.08 -1.47
N ARG A 221 3.39 -13.13 -0.78
CA ARG A 221 2.55 -13.98 0.10
C ARG A 221 1.83 -13.20 1.21
N LEU A 222 2.44 -12.14 1.74
CA LEU A 222 1.83 -11.28 2.78
C LEU A 222 0.68 -10.40 2.26
N LEU A 223 0.64 -10.12 0.95
CA LEU A 223 -0.43 -9.32 0.33
C LEU A 223 -1.62 -10.19 -0.10
N TYR A 224 -1.38 -11.48 -0.38
CA TYR A 224 -2.40 -12.40 -0.91
C TYR A 224 -3.14 -13.21 0.17
N GLY A 225 -2.71 -13.18 1.43
CA GLY A 225 -3.47 -13.80 2.52
C GLY A 225 -3.69 -15.30 2.34
N GLU A 226 -2.73 -16.02 1.75
CA GLU A 226 -2.74 -17.48 1.73
C GLU A 226 -2.33 -17.99 3.11
N THR A 227 -3.32 -18.44 3.88
CA THR A 227 -3.10 -19.32 5.03
C THR A 227 -2.65 -20.68 4.52
N THR A 228 -1.51 -21.14 5.03
CA THR A 228 -1.03 -22.54 4.97
C THR A 228 -2.11 -23.53 5.32
#